data_AF-A0A9X0AHS9-F1
#
_entry.id   AF-A0A9X0AHS9-F1
#
_cell.length_a   1.000
_cell.length_b   1.000
_cell.length_c   1.000
_cell.angle_alpha   90.00
_cell.angle_beta   90.00
_cell.angle_gamma   90.00
#
_symmetry.space_group_name_H-M   'P 1'
#
loop_
_entity.id
_entity.type
_entity.pdbx_description
1 polymer ?
#
loop_
_entity_poly.entity_id
_entity_poly.type
_entity_poly.pdbx_seq_one_letter_code
_entity_poly.pdbx_strand_id
1 'polypeptide(L)'
;MDPPKMDTPNINIHNIGPPNVDLESVLNRLGMQCYLHRFMNTGFDSWGVVKDITEKDMQVLGFQLGHIRKLQREIATSRGWPQNVPLKATCVCCGGRKDGEQKVTTMFNKSADTNGVDSSHKTDSF
;
A
#
# COMPACT_ATOMS: atom_id res chain seq x y z
N MET A 1 -44.68 30.01 -18.53
CA MET A 1 -43.60 30.31 -17.56
C MET A 1 -42.84 29.02 -17.37
N ASP A 2 -41.87 28.78 -18.24
CA ASP A 2 -41.01 27.60 -18.19
C ASP A 2 -39.88 27.84 -17.18
N PRO A 3 -39.53 26.85 -16.33
CA PRO A 3 -38.43 27.02 -15.39
C PRO A 3 -37.10 27.19 -16.12
N PRO A 4 -36.20 28.07 -15.64
CA PRO A 4 -34.90 28.27 -16.25
C PRO A 4 -34.11 26.96 -16.18
N LYS A 5 -33.73 26.44 -17.35
CA LYS A 5 -32.73 25.37 -17.47
C LYS A 5 -31.43 25.94 -16.94
N MET A 6 -31.08 25.57 -15.72
CA MET A 6 -29.73 25.77 -15.21
C MET A 6 -28.84 24.92 -16.11
N ASP A 7 -28.01 25.56 -16.93
CA ASP A 7 -26.97 24.86 -17.68
C ASP A 7 -26.12 24.10 -16.67
N THR A 8 -26.33 22.79 -16.59
CA THR A 8 -25.51 21.93 -15.75
C THR A 8 -24.08 22.08 -16.23
N PRO A 9 -23.13 22.54 -15.38
CA PRO A 9 -21.74 22.51 -15.77
C PRO A 9 -21.41 21.06 -16.11
N ASN A 10 -20.90 20.84 -17.31
CA ASN A 10 -20.37 19.57 -17.75
C ASN A 10 -19.12 19.29 -16.90
N ILE A 11 -19.34 18.80 -15.69
CA ILE A 11 -18.27 18.35 -14.80
C ILE A 11 -17.71 17.12 -15.49
N ASN A 12 -16.57 17.30 -16.14
CA ASN A 12 -15.80 16.19 -16.69
C ASN A 12 -15.27 15.39 -15.49
N ILE A 13 -16.08 14.43 -15.01
CA ILE A 13 -15.84 13.58 -13.82
C ILE A 13 -14.48 12.84 -13.90
N HIS A 14 -13.83 12.85 -15.05
CA HIS A 14 -12.52 12.24 -15.27
C HIS A 14 -11.35 12.91 -14.53
N ASN A 15 -11.54 14.07 -13.87
CA ASN A 15 -10.43 14.82 -13.26
C ASN A 15 -10.40 14.88 -11.73
N ILE A 16 -11.12 13.99 -11.02
CA ILE A 16 -11.00 13.85 -9.55
C ILE A 16 -9.85 12.87 -9.21
N GLY A 17 -8.67 13.16 -9.72
CA GLY A 17 -7.42 12.68 -9.15
C GLY A 17 -6.78 13.82 -8.34
N PRO A 18 -6.03 13.54 -7.26
CA PRO A 18 -5.33 14.60 -6.52
C PRO A 18 -4.45 15.42 -7.47
N PRO A 19 -4.25 16.72 -7.17
CA PRO A 19 -3.64 17.69 -8.07
C PRO A 19 -2.28 17.19 -8.53
N ASN A 20 -2.16 17.00 -9.85
CA ASN A 20 -0.95 16.76 -10.63
C ASN A 20 0.21 16.12 -9.84
N VAL A 21 0.04 14.85 -9.46
CA VAL A 21 1.10 14.11 -8.79
C VAL A 21 2.19 13.83 -9.82
N ASP A 22 3.39 14.39 -9.60
CA ASP A 22 4.53 14.17 -10.50
C ASP A 22 5.02 12.72 -10.44
N LEU A 23 5.24 12.11 -11.61
CA LEU A 23 5.72 10.73 -11.73
C LEU A 23 7.04 10.53 -10.98
N GLU A 24 7.97 11.47 -11.13
CA GLU A 24 9.26 11.46 -10.45
C GLU A 24 9.10 11.45 -8.93
N SER A 25 8.21 12.29 -8.39
CA SER A 25 7.95 12.35 -6.94
C SER A 25 7.42 11.03 -6.39
N VAL A 26 6.53 10.36 -7.13
CA VAL A 26 6.01 9.04 -6.75
C VAL A 26 7.11 7.99 -6.77
N LEU A 27 7.90 7.93 -7.85
CA LEU A 27 8.97 6.94 -7.97
C LEU A 27 10.07 7.17 -6.92
N ASN A 28 10.40 8.43 -6.61
CA ASN A 28 11.34 8.77 -5.55
C ASN A 28 10.83 8.33 -4.17
N ARG A 29 9.55 8.58 -3.85
CA ARG A 29 8.92 8.11 -2.60
C ARG A 29 8.98 6.59 -2.46
N LEU A 30 8.87 5.86 -3.57
CA LEU A 30 8.95 4.40 -3.59
C LEU A 30 10.38 3.84 -3.64
N GLY A 31 11.40 4.70 -3.82
CA GLY A 31 12.80 4.31 -3.99
C GLY A 31 13.09 3.62 -5.33
N MET A 32 12.37 4.02 -6.38
CA MET A 32 12.38 3.39 -7.72
C MET A 32 12.64 4.40 -8.84
N GLN A 33 13.28 5.53 -8.53
CA GLN A 33 13.62 6.61 -9.47
C GLN A 33 14.51 6.15 -10.64
N CYS A 34 15.26 5.05 -10.46
CA CYS A 34 16.08 4.44 -11.51
C CYS A 34 15.28 3.99 -12.74
N TYR A 35 13.96 3.80 -12.58
CA TYR A 35 13.07 3.44 -13.69
C TYR A 35 12.45 4.65 -14.42
N LEU A 36 12.63 5.87 -13.92
CA LEU A 36 12.02 7.08 -14.50
C LEU A 36 12.40 7.25 -15.98
N HIS A 37 13.69 7.17 -16.30
CA HIS A 37 14.16 7.28 -17.68
C HIS A 37 13.54 6.21 -18.60
N ARG A 38 13.29 5.01 -18.07
CA ARG A 38 12.68 3.94 -18.85
C ARG A 38 11.21 4.21 -19.16
N PHE A 39 10.47 4.78 -18.20
CA PHE A 39 9.11 5.26 -18.43
C PHE A 39 9.07 6.36 -19.49
N MET A 40 9.94 7.38 -19.37
CA MET A 40 9.99 8.49 -20.33
C MET A 40 10.31 8.01 -21.75
N ASN A 41 11.28 7.10 -21.91
CA ASN A 41 11.65 6.57 -23.22
C ASN A 41 10.57 5.72 -23.90
N THR A 42 9.60 5.22 -23.13
CA THR A 42 8.45 4.49 -23.65
C THR A 42 7.20 5.33 -23.82
N GLY A 43 7.25 6.62 -23.45
CA GLY A 43 6.12 7.55 -23.55
C GLY A 43 5.23 7.60 -22.31
N PHE A 44 5.65 6.99 -21.19
CA PHE A 44 4.99 7.11 -19.90
C PHE A 44 5.57 8.31 -19.14
N ASP A 45 5.17 9.52 -19.51
CA ASP A 45 5.73 10.78 -18.99
C ASP A 45 5.01 11.32 -17.74
N SER A 46 3.84 10.77 -17.40
CA SER A 46 2.98 11.31 -16.35
C SER A 46 2.38 10.21 -15.47
N TRP A 47 2.10 10.55 -14.20
CA TRP A 47 1.46 9.63 -13.26
C TRP A 47 0.07 9.18 -13.75
N GLY A 48 -0.64 10.06 -14.48
CA GLY A 48 -1.91 9.74 -15.13
C GLY A 48 -1.79 8.50 -16.02
N VAL A 49 -0.86 8.53 -16.97
CA VAL A 49 -0.63 7.42 -17.91
C VAL A 49 -0.04 6.19 -17.21
N VAL A 50 0.86 6.37 -16.25
CA VAL A 50 1.47 5.26 -15.49
C VAL A 50 0.42 4.49 -14.67
N LYS A 51 -0.65 5.13 -14.18
CA LYS A 51 -1.72 4.38 -13.47
C LYS A 51 -2.41 3.34 -14.36
N ASP A 52 -2.36 3.52 -15.68
CA ASP A 52 -3.03 2.64 -16.64
C ASP A 52 -2.10 1.58 -17.23
N ILE A 53 -0.82 1.58 -16.86
CA ILE A 53 0.14 0.55 -17.27
C ILE A 53 -0.24 -0.83 -16.73
N THR A 54 -0.10 -1.87 -17.55
CA THR A 54 -0.34 -3.23 -17.10
C THR A 54 0.89 -3.83 -16.41
N GLU A 55 0.67 -4.88 -15.62
CA GLU A 55 1.76 -5.67 -15.06
C GLU A 55 2.70 -6.22 -16.13
N LYS A 56 2.14 -6.68 -17.24
CA LYS A 56 2.93 -7.23 -18.35
C LYS A 56 3.85 -6.17 -18.93
N ASP A 57 3.36 -4.94 -19.10
CA ASP A 57 4.19 -3.83 -19.60
C ASP A 57 5.33 -3.53 -18.62
N MET A 58 5.07 -3.50 -17.31
CA MET A 58 6.12 -3.33 -16.30
C MET A 58 7.17 -4.46 -16.35
N GLN A 59 6.75 -5.70 -16.59
CA GLN A 59 7.68 -6.82 -16.78
C GLN A 59 8.52 -6.67 -18.05
N VAL A 60 7.93 -6.21 -19.16
CA VAL A 60 8.65 -5.91 -20.42
C VAL A 60 9.63 -4.76 -20.24
N LEU A 61 9.30 -3.77 -19.41
CA LEU A 61 10.22 -2.71 -18.98
C LEU A 61 11.32 -3.25 -18.03
N GLY A 62 11.31 -4.51 -17.63
CA GLY A 62 12.35 -5.11 -16.80
C GLY A 62 12.24 -4.77 -15.31
N PHE A 63 11.03 -4.49 -14.83
CA PHE A 63 10.79 -4.31 -13.40
C PHE A 63 10.88 -5.66 -12.68
N GLN A 64 11.44 -5.64 -11.48
CA GLN A 64 11.41 -6.80 -10.60
C GLN A 64 10.02 -6.95 -9.97
N LEU A 65 9.62 -8.19 -9.67
CA LEU A 65 8.29 -8.49 -9.12
C LEU A 65 7.98 -7.72 -7.81
N GLY A 66 8.99 -7.50 -6.97
CA GLY A 66 8.83 -6.68 -5.75
C GLY A 66 8.51 -5.22 -6.05
N HIS A 67 9.15 -4.65 -7.07
CA HIS A 67 8.92 -3.28 -7.53
C HIS A 67 7.54 -3.12 -8.16
N ILE A 68 7.14 -4.09 -8.98
CA ILE A 68 5.80 -4.15 -9.58
C ILE A 68 4.73 -4.12 -8.49
N ARG A 69 4.85 -4.96 -7.45
CA ARG A 69 3.88 -5.00 -6.35
C ARG A 69 3.80 -3.69 -5.57
N LYS A 70 4.96 -3.04 -5.32
CA LYS A 70 4.99 -1.72 -4.68
C LYS A 70 4.28 -0.67 -5.53
N LEU A 71 4.58 -0.62 -6.82
CA LEU A 71 3.97 0.33 -7.75
C LEU A 71 2.47 0.07 -7.91
N GLN A 72 2.04 -1.18 -8.05
CA GLN A 72 0.63 -1.55 -8.09
C GLN A 72 -0.10 -1.14 -6.80
N ARG A 73 0.54 -1.31 -5.63
CA ARG A 73 -0.03 -0.87 -4.36
C ARG A 73 -0.17 0.66 -4.29
N GLU A 74 0.82 1.40 -4.79
CA GLU A 74 0.74 2.85 -4.89
C GLU A 74 -0.37 3.30 -5.85
N ILE A 75 -0.48 2.68 -7.02
CA ILE A 75 -1.55 2.94 -8.00
C ILE A 75 -2.91 2.68 -7.36
N ALA A 76 -3.08 1.56 -6.66
CA ALA A 76 -4.33 1.25 -5.97
C ALA A 76 -4.65 2.29 -4.87
N THR A 77 -3.65 2.66 -4.06
CA THR A 77 -3.79 3.69 -3.02
C THR A 77 -4.20 5.03 -3.62
N SER A 78 -3.60 5.42 -4.75
CA SER A 78 -3.96 6.64 -5.47
C SER A 78 -5.39 6.62 -6.04
N ARG A 79 -5.96 5.43 -6.25
CA ARG A 79 -7.35 5.21 -6.67
C ARG A 79 -8.33 5.08 -5.49
N GLY A 80 -7.86 5.34 -4.27
CA GLY A 80 -8.68 5.28 -3.05
C GLY A 80 -8.76 3.90 -2.39
N TRP A 81 -7.95 2.93 -2.81
CA TRP A 81 -7.89 1.63 -2.13
C TRP A 81 -7.04 1.74 -0.85
N PRO A 82 -7.55 1.33 0.31
CA PRO A 82 -6.80 1.45 1.55
C PRO A 82 -5.65 0.43 1.59
N GLN A 83 -4.52 0.83 2.19
CA GLN A 83 -3.29 0.03 2.21
C GLN A 83 -3.43 -1.29 2.97
N ASN A 84 -4.35 -1.37 3.93
CA ASN A 84 -4.62 -2.55 4.74
C ASN A 84 -5.54 -3.57 4.06
N VAL A 85 -6.08 -3.27 2.87
CA VAL A 85 -6.97 -4.18 2.14
C VAL A 85 -6.19 -4.96 1.07
N PRO A 86 -6.40 -6.28 0.98
CA PRO A 86 -5.89 -7.08 -0.13
C PRO A 86 -6.43 -6.55 -1.45
N LEU A 87 -5.56 -6.33 -2.43
CA LEU A 87 -6.01 -6.08 -3.79
C LEU A 87 -6.62 -7.39 -4.32
N LYS A 88 -7.77 -7.31 -4.99
CA LYS A 88 -8.39 -8.49 -5.61
C LYS A 88 -7.41 -9.05 -6.65
N ALA A 89 -6.72 -10.12 -6.30
CA ALA A 89 -5.89 -10.84 -7.24
C ALA A 89 -6.81 -11.82 -7.96
N THR A 90 -7.03 -11.63 -9.26
CA THR A 90 -7.39 -12.77 -10.13
C THR A 90 -6.12 -13.63 -10.23
N CYS A 91 -5.89 -14.41 -9.18
CA CYS A 91 -4.76 -15.31 -9.10
C CYS A 91 -4.96 -16.42 -10.14
N VAL A 92 -4.14 -16.40 -11.19
CA VAL A 92 -3.90 -17.57 -12.04
C VAL A 92 -2.43 -17.94 -11.84
N CYS A 93 -2.23 -18.85 -10.87
CA CYS A 93 -1.04 -19.69 -10.63
C CYS A 93 0.20 -18.93 -10.06
N CYS A 94 0.91 -19.36 -9.00
CA CYS A 94 1.18 -20.70 -8.47
C CYS A 94 1.47 -20.69 -6.95
N GLY A 95 1.14 -21.79 -6.27
CA GLY A 95 1.96 -22.35 -5.17
C GLY A 95 1.75 -21.76 -3.77
N GLY A 96 0.97 -22.47 -2.96
CA GLY A 96 0.73 -22.14 -1.56
C GLY A 96 2.01 -21.95 -0.74
N ARG A 97 1.98 -20.95 0.14
CA ARG A 97 2.69 -21.00 1.42
C ARG A 97 1.64 -20.74 2.50
N LYS A 98 1.51 -21.74 3.37
CA LYS A 98 0.55 -21.87 4.46
C LYS A 98 0.54 -20.61 5.32
N ASP A 99 -0.66 -20.08 5.55
CA ASP A 99 -1.24 -19.71 6.84
C ASP A 99 -0.19 -19.55 7.96
N GLY A 100 0.53 -18.43 7.90
CA GLY A 100 1.28 -17.89 9.03
C GLY A 100 0.33 -16.98 9.80
N GLU A 101 -0.34 -17.57 10.77
CA GLU A 101 -1.22 -16.96 11.78
C GLU A 101 -0.78 -15.55 12.17
N GLN A 102 -1.72 -14.61 12.07
CA GLN A 102 -1.56 -13.23 12.49
C GLN A 102 -1.38 -13.18 14.01
N LYS A 103 -0.14 -13.30 14.50
CA LYS A 103 0.18 -12.90 15.87
C LYS A 103 0.43 -11.39 15.90
N VAL A 104 -0.67 -10.64 15.86
CA VAL A 104 -0.70 -9.25 16.31
C VAL A 104 -0.34 -9.28 17.79
N THR A 105 0.94 -9.08 18.11
CA THR A 105 1.37 -8.91 19.50
C THR A 105 1.04 -7.48 19.91
N THR A 106 -0.22 -7.29 20.30
CA THR A 106 -0.69 -6.12 21.03
C THR A 106 -0.05 -6.17 22.41
N MET A 107 1.18 -5.68 22.55
CA MET A 107 1.76 -5.44 23.87
C MET A 107 1.18 -4.15 24.42
N PHE A 108 0.00 -4.21 25.05
CA PHE A 108 -0.41 -3.19 26.01
C PHE A 108 -1.44 -3.75 27.00
N ASN A 109 -1.17 -3.49 28.29
CA ASN A 109 -2.04 -3.49 29.48
C ASN A 109 -2.05 -4.68 30.47
N LYS A 110 -1.35 -4.44 31.60
CA LYS A 110 -1.91 -4.07 32.92
C LYS A 110 -2.25 -5.20 33.94
N SER A 111 -1.51 -5.12 35.06
CA SER A 111 -1.85 -5.39 36.49
C SER A 111 -2.49 -6.72 36.92
N ALA A 112 -1.90 -7.36 37.95
CA ALA A 112 -2.48 -7.46 39.31
C ALA A 112 -1.63 -8.39 40.22
N ASP A 113 -1.26 -7.84 41.37
CA ASP A 113 -1.10 -8.39 42.72
C ASP A 113 -1.25 -9.91 42.96
N THR A 114 -0.34 -10.48 43.76
CA THR A 114 -0.71 -11.24 44.98
C THR A 114 0.44 -11.27 45.99
N ASN A 115 0.16 -10.82 47.21
CA ASN A 115 0.94 -11.04 48.43
C ASN A 115 0.71 -12.48 48.97
N GLY A 116 1.71 -13.04 49.67
CA GLY A 116 1.60 -14.26 50.50
C GLY A 116 2.99 -14.86 50.72
N VAL A 117 3.75 -14.44 51.75
CA VAL A 117 3.79 -15.01 53.12
C VAL A 117 4.03 -16.52 53.14
N ASP A 118 5.27 -16.93 53.45
CA ASP A 118 5.62 -17.86 54.55
C ASP A 118 7.17 -17.97 54.61
N SER A 119 7.88 -17.25 55.48
CA SER A 119 8.27 -17.64 56.85
C SER A 119 8.91 -19.03 56.97
N SER A 120 10.22 -19.05 57.32
CA SER A 120 10.80 -19.84 58.43
C SER A 120 12.17 -20.44 58.14
N HIS A 121 13.20 -19.84 58.79
CA HIS A 121 14.20 -20.50 59.66
C HIS A 121 15.16 -21.54 59.02
N LYS A 122 16.49 -21.57 59.23
CA LYS A 122 17.29 -21.24 60.41
C LYS A 122 18.80 -21.38 60.06
N THR A 123 19.61 -20.44 60.55
CA THR A 123 20.98 -20.55 61.16
C THR A 123 22.16 -21.25 60.45
N ASP A 124 23.16 -20.41 60.12
CA ASP A 124 24.57 -20.37 60.60
C ASP A 124 25.42 -21.63 60.91
N SER A 125 26.71 -21.46 60.60
CA SER A 125 27.94 -22.17 61.09
C SER A 125 28.19 -23.57 60.51
N PHE A 126 29.39 -23.95 60.06
CA PHE A 126 30.77 -23.57 60.37
C PHE A 126 31.62 -23.38 59.11
#